data_AF-A0A0S3PRY5-F1
#
_entry.id   AF-A0A0S3PRY5-F1
#
_cell.length_a   1.000
_cell.length_b   1.000
_cell.length_c   1.000
_cell.angle_alpha   90.00
_cell.angle_beta   90.00
_cell.angle_gamma   90.00
#
_symmetry.space_group_name_H-M   'P 1'
#
loop_
_entity.id
_entity.type
_entity.pdbx_description
1 polymer ?
#
loop_
_entity_poly.entity_id
_entity_poly.type
_entity_poly.pdbx_seq_one_letter_code
_entity_poly.pdbx_strand_id
1 'polypeptide(L)' 'MFDSAYLRQQAERCERLARECAVEDIAKELKRMASRYTAQADSARSIELTARAA' A
#
# COMPACT_ATOMS: atom_id res chain seq x y z
N MET A 1 -14.90 3.17 -0.56
CA MET A 1 -13.82 2.54 0.23
C MET A 1 -13.10 1.59 -0.71
N PHE A 2 -11.78 1.70 -0.87
CA PHE A 2 -11.02 0.79 -1.74
C PHE A 2 -10.79 -0.55 -1.02
N ASP A 3 -10.87 -1.66 -1.75
CA ASP A 3 -10.57 -3.00 -1.23
C ASP A 3 -9.08 -3.12 -0.85
N SER A 4 -8.80 -3.79 0.26
CA SER A 4 -7.45 -4.14 0.74
C SER A 4 -6.56 -4.73 -0.37
N ALA A 5 -7.10 -5.53 -1.29
CA ALA A 5 -6.34 -6.12 -2.39
C ALA A 5 -5.82 -5.07 -3.38
N TYR A 6 -6.65 -4.07 -3.73
CA TYR A 6 -6.25 -2.96 -4.59
C TYR A 6 -5.14 -2.12 -3.94
N LEU A 7 -5.27 -1.83 -2.65
CA LEU A 7 -4.28 -1.06 -1.90
C LEU A 7 -2.93 -1.79 -1.82
N ARG A 8 -2.92 -3.12 -1.64
CA ARG A 8 -1.68 -3.91 -1.71
C ARG A 8 -1.03 -3.84 -3.09
N GLN A 9 -1.82 -3.92 -4.16
CA GLN A 9 -1.30 -3.77 -5.52
C GLN A 9 -0.65 -2.40 -5.75
N GLN A 10 -1.21 -1.31 -5.20
CA GLN A 10 -0.58 0.02 -5.28
C GLN A 10 0.72 0.08 -4.48
N ALA A 11 0.77 -0.54 -3.30
CA ALA A 11 2.01 -0.62 -2.52
C ALA A 11 3.13 -1.31 -3.31
N GLU A 12 2.84 -2.49 -3.88
CA GLU A 12 3.81 -3.25 -4.70
C GLU A 12 4.29 -2.46 -5.93
N ARG A 13 3.39 -1.73 -6.59
CA ARG A 13 3.76 -0.83 -7.70
C ARG A 13 4.72 0.26 -7.26
N CYS A 14 4.43 0.92 -6.14
CA CYS A 14 5.31 1.93 -5.57
C CYS A 14 6.68 1.36 -5.19
N GLU A 15 6.75 0.17 -4.58
CA GLU A 15 8.03 -0.48 -4.27
C GLU A 15 8.83 -0.86 -5.53
N ARG A 16 8.16 -1.36 -6.57
CA ARG A 16 8.81 -1.66 -7.84
C ARG A 16 9.38 -0.40 -8.49
N LEU A 17 8.58 0.66 -8.58
CA LEU A 17 9.05 1.94 -9.12
C LEU A 17 10.19 2.52 -8.28
N ALA A 18 10.16 2.39 -6.95
CA ALA A 18 11.23 2.86 -6.09
C ALA A 18 12.55 2.13 -6.32
N ARG A 19 12.51 0.84 -6.71
CA ARG A 19 13.71 0.05 -7.08
C ARG A 19 14.27 0.44 -8.44
N GLU A 20 13.42 0.83 -9.37
CA GLU A 20 13.79 1.25 -10.73
C GLU A 20 14.18 2.75 -10.79
N CYS A 21 13.85 3.53 -9.77
CA CYS A 21 14.08 4.98 -9.75
C CYS A 21 15.53 5.34 -9.42
N ALA A 22 16.22 6.01 -10.34
CA ALA A 22 17.58 6.51 -10.15
C ALA A 22 17.65 7.77 -9.25
N VAL A 23 16.53 8.47 -9.05
CA VAL A 23 16.47 9.70 -8.24
C VAL A 23 16.12 9.32 -6.80
N GLU A 24 17.10 9.45 -5.89
CA GLU A 24 16.99 8.95 -4.51
C GLU A 24 15.78 9.54 -3.74
N ASP A 25 15.51 10.84 -3.90
CA ASP A 25 14.40 11.48 -3.20
C ASP A 25 13.03 11.00 -3.71
N ILE A 26 12.91 10.75 -5.03
CA ILE A 26 11.70 10.16 -5.60
C ILE A 26 11.55 8.71 -5.13
N ALA A 27 12.65 7.93 -5.07
CA ALA A 27 12.63 6.57 -4.54
C ALA A 27 12.20 6.54 -3.07
N LYS A 28 12.63 7.51 -2.24
CA LYS A 28 12.19 7.67 -0.84
C LYS A 28 10.69 7.97 -0.76
N GLU A 29 10.18 8.88 -1.58
CA GLU A 29 8.74 9.19 -1.60
C GLU A 29 7.90 7.99 -2.07
N LEU A 30 8.34 7.27 -3.10
CA LEU A 30 7.68 6.04 -3.55
C LEU A 30 7.64 4.99 -2.44
N LYS A 31 8.71 4.81 -1.66
CA LYS A 31 8.72 3.93 -0.48
C LYS A 31 7.73 4.40 0.59
N ARG A 32 7.67 5.70 0.88
CA ARG A 32 6.68 6.27 1.82
C ARG A 32 5.25 6.02 1.36
N MET A 33 4.97 6.18 0.06
CA MET A 33 3.68 5.87 -0.52
C MET A 33 3.33 4.38 -0.38
N ALA A 34 4.29 3.49 -0.66
CA ALA A 34 4.09 2.05 -0.46
C ALA A 34 3.72 1.73 0.99
N SER A 35 4.44 2.28 1.97
CA SER A 35 4.12 2.08 3.39
C SER A 35 2.71 2.57 3.76
N ARG A 36 2.27 3.71 3.21
CA ARG A 36 0.91 4.22 3.45
C ARG A 36 -0.15 3.29 2.86
N TYR A 37 0.05 2.81 1.64
CA TYR A 37 -0.88 1.87 1.01
C TYR A 37 -0.97 0.55 1.77
N THR A 38 0.16 0.02 2.26
CA THR A 38 0.17 -1.19 3.10
C THR A 38 -0.62 -0.97 4.39
N ALA A 39 -0.39 0.13 5.10
CA ALA A 39 -1.13 0.44 6.32
C ALA A 39 -2.64 0.59 6.07
N GLN A 40 -3.02 1.23 4.96
CA GLN A 40 -4.43 1.34 4.56
C GLN A 40 -5.03 -0.02 4.20
N ALA A 41 -4.28 -0.89 3.52
CA ALA A 41 -4.73 -2.24 3.18
C ALA A 41 -4.97 -3.09 4.43
N ASP A 42 -4.07 -3.01 5.41
CA ASP A 42 -4.20 -3.74 6.67
C ASP A 42 -5.39 -3.24 7.48
N SER A 43 -5.62 -1.93 7.51
CA SER A 43 -6.82 -1.34 8.12
C SER A 43 -8.10 -1.79 7.43
N ALA A 44 -8.17 -1.72 6.09
CA ALA A 44 -9.32 -2.16 5.31
C ALA A 44 -9.63 -3.65 5.55
N ARG A 45 -8.60 -4.50 5.53
CA ARG A 45 -8.74 -5.94 5.81
C ARG A 45 -9.24 -6.20 7.23
N SER A 46 -8.75 -5.46 8.23
CA SER A 46 -9.23 -5.58 9.61
C SER A 46 -10.72 -5.26 9.70
N ILE A 47 -11.17 -4.19 9.05
CA ILE A 47 -12.58 -3.79 9.02
C ILE A 47 -13.44 -4.88 8.33
N GLU A 48 -12.97 -5.42 7.20
CA GLU A 48 -13.66 -6.50 6.49
C GLU A 48 -13.79 -7.77 7.35
N LEU A 49 -12.75 -8.13 8.09
CA LEU A 49 -12.78 -9.29 8.99
C LEU A 49 -13.76 -9.08 10.16
N THR A 50 -13.77 -7.89 10.77
CA THR A 50 -14.73 -7.54 11.82
C THR A 50 -16.17 -7.58 11.29
N ALA A 51 -16.42 -7.05 10.10
CA ALA A 51 -17.76 -7.05 9.49
C ALA A 51 -18.26 -8.47 9.16
N ARG A 52 -17.37 -9.42 8.87
CA ARG A 52 -17.73 -10.83 8.62
C ARG A 52 -17.96 -11.65 9.90
N ALA A 53 -17.47 -11.17 11.04
CA ALA A 53 -17.56 -11.85 12.33
C ALA A 53 -18.77 -11.39 13.17
N ALA A 54 -19.49 -10.36 12.72
CA ALA A 54 -20.73 -9.85 13.32
C ALA A 54 -21.97 -10.42 12.62
#